data_AF-A0A945P129-F1
#
_entry.id   AF-A0A945P129-F1
#
_cell.length_a   1.000
_cell.length_b   1.000
_cell.length_c   1.000
_cell.angle_alpha   90.00
_cell.angle_beta   90.00
_cell.angle_gamma   90.00
#
_symmetry.space_group_name_H-M   'P 1'
#
loop_
_entity.id
_entity.type
_entity.pdbx_description
1 polymer ?
#
loop_
_entity_poly.entity_id
_entity_poly.type
_entity_poly.pdbx_seq_one_letter_code
_entity_poly.pdbx_strand_id
1 'polypeptide(L)'
;MFFLGAADVYAEQGGKPFYSNNPIAAQIDGEPVYLDDLKHVRIQETLQQLYEMQTRALKEKILVKLTEKHPELIADKIPKVTTAEIKSFYEGNPGIKKLGTLSKVSAEIRDYLEKSFRQVHIEQQYQNAVSQGWVKVFLTPPNDFRLVAGIGTAMLWAEEKQPTNKRVFVLEYSDFQCPFCKRVQGTLKNLRKRYSNEVQFGYRHFPLPFHKEAQVLAQAVECARDQDKFWQLQELFYENISNTVDEKEIMKMVKLAGVKDIPAFNQCLSSGKYAQRVQNDIREGAELGIQGTPTFILGVYDSESKTVSGKMFSGAVPEEKFVGVIEKILTSIRTEAKLNR
;
A
#
# COMPACT_ATOMS: atom_id res chain seq x y z
N MET A 1 -26.62 -14.35 46.48
CA MET A 1 -25.64 -13.49 47.18
C MET A 1 -24.78 -12.85 46.09
N PHE A 2 -25.28 -11.76 45.51
CA PHE A 2 -24.60 -11.01 44.44
C PHE A 2 -23.83 -9.86 45.11
N PHE A 3 -22.52 -9.83 44.94
CA PHE A 3 -21.70 -8.68 45.33
C PHE A 3 -21.78 -7.64 44.21
N LEU A 4 -22.37 -6.49 44.57
CA LEU A 4 -22.20 -5.21 43.89
C LEU A 4 -20.76 -4.73 44.11
N GLY A 5 -20.08 -4.31 43.04
CA GLY A 5 -18.78 -3.65 43.08
C GLY A 5 -18.82 -2.46 42.12
N ALA A 6 -18.50 -1.28 42.65
CA ALA A 6 -18.86 0.06 42.17
C ALA A 6 -18.41 0.41 40.74
N ALA A 7 -19.28 1.16 40.05
CA ALA A 7 -18.88 2.05 38.97
C ALA A 7 -18.35 3.34 39.59
N ASP A 8 -17.05 3.60 39.42
CA ASP A 8 -16.49 4.90 39.78
C ASP A 8 -16.91 5.96 38.76
N VAL A 9 -17.62 6.95 39.29
CA VAL A 9 -18.05 8.17 38.64
C VAL A 9 -16.86 9.12 38.59
N TYR A 10 -16.34 9.42 37.39
CA TYR A 10 -15.59 10.65 37.18
C TYR A 10 -16.53 11.69 36.56
N ALA A 11 -16.90 12.67 37.39
CA ALA A 11 -17.53 13.90 36.96
C ALA A 11 -16.44 14.98 36.79
N GLU A 12 -16.29 15.51 35.58
CA GLU A 12 -15.67 16.83 35.36
C GLU A 12 -16.55 17.73 34.49
N GLN A 13 -17.16 18.69 35.18
CA GLN A 13 -17.42 20.09 34.86
C GLN A 13 -17.44 20.59 33.39
N GLY A 14 -18.62 21.07 32.96
CA GLY A 14 -18.78 22.51 32.65
C GLY A 14 -18.19 23.13 31.37
N GLY A 15 -17.61 22.38 30.43
CA GLY A 15 -17.15 22.89 29.13
C GLY A 15 -17.99 22.35 27.97
N LYS A 16 -18.30 23.17 26.95
CA LYS A 16 -18.80 22.65 25.66
C LYS A 16 -17.84 21.54 25.20
N PRO A 17 -18.32 20.39 24.69
CA PRO A 17 -17.43 19.33 24.22
C PRO A 17 -16.49 19.94 23.17
N PHE A 18 -15.20 19.97 23.48
CA PHE A 18 -14.19 20.29 22.49
C PHE A 18 -14.25 19.17 21.46
N TYR A 19 -14.86 19.46 20.30
CA TYR A 19 -14.71 18.63 19.12
C TYR A 19 -13.24 18.72 18.69
N SER A 20 -12.40 17.86 19.27
CA SER A 20 -11.05 17.62 18.77
C SER A 20 -11.15 16.66 17.60
N ASN A 21 -10.44 16.96 16.52
CA ASN A 21 -10.26 16.02 15.41
C ASN A 21 -9.37 14.81 15.82
N ASN A 22 -8.76 14.88 17.00
CA ASN A 22 -7.95 13.84 17.60
C ASN A 22 -8.25 13.74 19.12
N PRO A 23 -9.37 13.13 19.54
CA PRO A 23 -9.73 12.99 20.95
C PRO A 23 -8.83 11.97 21.66
N ILE A 24 -8.75 12.05 22.99
CA ILE A 24 -8.13 11.01 23.82
C ILE A 24 -9.02 9.75 23.74
N ALA A 25 -8.46 8.65 23.24
CA ALA A 25 -9.09 7.35 23.13
C ALA A 25 -8.93 6.51 24.40
N ALA A 26 -7.81 6.64 25.11
CA ALA A 26 -7.57 5.99 26.40
C ALA A 26 -6.52 6.77 27.22
N GLN A 27 -6.36 6.43 28.50
CA GLN A 27 -5.26 6.91 29.33
C GLN A 27 -4.61 5.72 30.05
N ILE A 28 -3.29 5.61 29.99
CA ILE A 28 -2.51 4.51 30.57
C ILE A 28 -1.50 5.12 31.54
N ASP A 29 -1.63 4.84 32.84
CA ASP A 29 -0.77 5.39 33.91
C ASP A 29 -0.60 6.92 33.88
N GLY A 30 -1.65 7.62 33.43
CA GLY A 30 -1.66 9.08 33.30
C GLY A 30 -1.32 9.58 31.89
N GLU A 31 -0.76 8.75 31.02
CA GLU A 31 -0.41 9.12 29.64
C GLU A 31 -1.59 8.94 28.68
N PRO A 32 -2.00 9.99 27.93
CA PRO A 32 -3.10 9.89 26.99
C PRO A 32 -2.70 9.14 25.72
N VAL A 33 -3.56 8.19 25.32
CA VAL A 33 -3.58 7.60 23.98
C VAL A 33 -4.63 8.35 23.18
N TYR A 34 -4.24 8.98 22.09
CA TYR A 34 -5.13 9.72 21.21
C TYR A 34 -5.73 8.82 20.12
N LEU A 35 -6.83 9.24 19.52
CA LEU A 35 -7.45 8.54 18.38
C LEU A 35 -6.48 8.38 17.21
N ASP A 36 -5.60 9.35 17.00
CA ASP A 36 -4.55 9.32 15.99
C ASP A 36 -3.48 8.25 16.28
N ASP A 37 -3.29 7.87 17.54
CA ASP A 37 -2.37 6.80 17.93
C ASP A 37 -2.94 5.42 17.56
N LEU A 38 -4.26 5.33 17.33
CA LEU A 38 -4.91 4.13 16.83
C LEU A 38 -4.81 4.00 15.29
N LYS A 39 -4.17 4.94 14.59
CA LYS A 39 -4.08 4.91 13.12
C LYS A 39 -3.26 3.72 12.65
N HIS A 40 -3.94 2.85 11.90
CA HIS A 40 -3.35 1.68 11.24
C HIS A 40 -3.81 1.65 9.78
N VAL A 41 -3.04 1.00 8.90
CA VAL A 41 -3.28 0.91 7.44
C VAL A 41 -4.72 0.52 7.11
N ARG A 42 -5.25 -0.56 7.69
CA ARG A 42 -6.66 -0.96 7.55
C ARG A 42 -7.68 0.12 7.95
N ILE A 43 -7.43 0.85 9.04
CA ILE A 43 -8.34 1.92 9.48
C ILE A 43 -8.32 3.03 8.42
N GLN A 44 -7.15 3.35 7.88
CA GLN A 44 -7.03 4.33 6.80
C GLN A 44 -7.65 3.88 5.48
N GLU A 45 -7.45 2.64 5.06
CA GLU A 45 -8.15 2.05 3.92
C GLU A 45 -9.67 2.14 4.13
N THR A 46 -10.15 1.86 5.34
CA THR A 46 -11.57 1.96 5.71
C THR A 46 -12.06 3.41 5.68
N LEU A 47 -11.27 4.37 6.20
CA LEU A 47 -11.60 5.79 6.15
C LEU A 47 -11.63 6.31 4.71
N GLN A 48 -10.72 5.85 3.87
CA GLN A 48 -10.70 6.18 2.44
C GLN A 48 -11.93 5.58 1.73
N GLN A 49 -12.27 4.31 1.99
CA GLN A 49 -13.48 3.69 1.47
C GLN A 49 -14.74 4.43 1.93
N LEU A 50 -14.81 4.81 3.21
CA LEU A 50 -15.90 5.60 3.76
C LEU A 50 -15.99 6.96 3.04
N TYR A 51 -14.87 7.65 2.86
CA TYR A 51 -14.82 8.91 2.13
C TYR A 51 -15.29 8.77 0.67
N GLU A 52 -14.91 7.70 -0.02
CA GLU A 52 -15.35 7.41 -1.39
C GLU A 52 -16.87 7.14 -1.45
N MET A 53 -17.39 6.37 -0.48
CA MET A 53 -18.82 6.11 -0.33
C MET A 53 -19.60 7.40 -0.05
N GLN A 54 -19.11 8.22 0.89
CA GLN A 54 -19.68 9.53 1.22
C GLN A 54 -19.65 10.48 0.02
N THR A 55 -18.55 10.50 -0.73
CA THR A 55 -18.39 11.31 -1.93
C THR A 55 -19.42 10.91 -3.00
N ARG A 56 -19.60 9.61 -3.24
CA ARG A 56 -20.61 9.12 -4.20
C ARG A 56 -22.02 9.51 -3.78
N ALA A 57 -22.37 9.26 -2.51
CA ALA A 57 -23.68 9.61 -1.96
C ALA A 57 -23.92 11.13 -2.00
N LEU A 58 -22.90 11.93 -1.72
CA LEU A 58 -22.96 13.39 -1.77
C LEU A 58 -23.25 13.89 -3.19
N LYS A 59 -22.56 13.34 -4.21
CA LYS A 59 -22.81 13.70 -5.62
C LYS A 59 -24.27 13.45 -6.01
N GLU A 60 -24.81 12.28 -5.69
CA GLU A 60 -26.22 11.96 -5.94
C GLU A 60 -27.16 12.94 -5.22
N LYS A 61 -26.91 13.22 -3.93
CA LYS A 61 -27.71 14.15 -3.13
C LYS A 61 -27.68 15.58 -3.68
N ILE A 62 -26.52 16.03 -4.15
CA ILE A 62 -26.34 17.36 -4.77
C ILE A 62 -27.20 17.47 -6.01
N LEU A 63 -27.12 16.49 -6.92
CA LEU A 63 -27.90 16.52 -8.16
C LEU A 63 -29.39 16.56 -7.87
N VAL A 64 -29.90 15.69 -6.98
CA VAL A 64 -31.32 15.68 -6.58
C VAL A 64 -31.77 17.05 -6.05
N LYS A 65 -30.94 17.72 -5.22
CA LYS A 65 -31.25 19.05 -4.69
C LYS A 65 -31.21 20.14 -5.76
N LEU A 66 -30.31 20.03 -6.73
CA LEU A 66 -30.20 21.02 -7.80
C LEU A 66 -31.30 20.88 -8.84
N THR A 67 -31.85 19.68 -9.07
CA THR A 67 -32.93 19.46 -10.04
C THR A 67 -34.16 20.34 -9.80
N GLU A 68 -34.41 20.79 -8.56
CA GLU A 68 -35.49 21.74 -8.24
C GLU A 68 -35.33 23.10 -8.95
N LYS A 69 -34.09 23.57 -9.13
CA LYS A 69 -33.78 24.88 -9.73
C LYS A 69 -33.13 24.77 -11.11
N HIS A 70 -32.58 23.59 -11.42
CA HIS A 70 -31.82 23.27 -12.62
C HIS A 70 -32.38 21.97 -13.23
N PRO A 71 -33.60 22.01 -13.79
CA PRO A 71 -34.26 20.84 -14.35
C PRO A 71 -33.48 20.22 -15.51
N GLU A 72 -32.54 20.94 -16.12
CA GLU A 72 -31.61 20.48 -17.15
C GLU A 72 -30.62 19.41 -16.67
N LEU A 73 -30.39 19.26 -15.36
CA LEU A 73 -29.56 18.20 -14.75
C LEU A 73 -30.25 16.82 -14.76
N ILE A 74 -31.05 16.56 -15.79
CA ILE A 74 -32.08 15.52 -15.92
C ILE A 74 -31.56 14.13 -15.50
N ALA A 75 -32.24 13.55 -14.51
CA ALA A 75 -31.98 12.22 -13.95
C ALA A 75 -32.27 11.06 -14.93
N ASP A 76 -33.08 11.29 -15.97
CA ASP A 76 -33.62 10.25 -16.87
C ASP A 76 -32.92 10.12 -18.23
N LYS A 77 -31.84 10.87 -18.48
CA LYS A 77 -30.99 10.69 -19.69
C LYS A 77 -29.82 9.71 -19.46
N ILE A 78 -30.00 8.73 -18.58
CA ILE A 78 -29.05 7.62 -18.50
C ILE A 78 -29.25 6.78 -19.78
N PRO A 79 -28.22 6.58 -20.61
CA PRO A 79 -28.35 5.74 -21.79
C PRO A 79 -28.91 4.36 -21.41
N LYS A 80 -29.94 3.90 -22.11
CA LYS A 80 -30.46 2.54 -21.89
C LYS A 80 -29.46 1.55 -22.47
N VAL A 81 -29.11 0.54 -21.69
CA VAL A 81 -28.21 -0.52 -22.14
C VAL A 81 -28.89 -1.32 -23.25
N THR A 82 -28.25 -1.33 -24.41
CA THR A 82 -28.71 -2.02 -25.61
C THR A 82 -28.21 -3.47 -25.63
N THR A 83 -28.91 -4.33 -26.38
CA THR A 83 -28.48 -5.71 -26.61
C THR A 83 -27.10 -5.78 -27.29
N ALA A 84 -26.76 -4.78 -28.11
CA ALA A 84 -25.45 -4.68 -28.76
C ALA A 84 -24.33 -4.44 -27.74
N GLU A 85 -24.55 -3.56 -26.75
CA GLU A 85 -23.59 -3.31 -25.66
C GLU A 85 -23.42 -4.52 -24.75
N ILE A 86 -24.50 -5.24 -24.42
CA ILE A 86 -24.44 -6.49 -23.65
C ILE A 86 -23.59 -7.53 -24.41
N LYS A 87 -23.84 -7.69 -25.72
CA LYS A 87 -23.07 -8.61 -26.57
C LYS A 87 -21.61 -8.20 -26.64
N SER A 88 -21.33 -6.92 -26.89
CA SER A 88 -19.96 -6.38 -26.96
C SER A 88 -19.21 -6.58 -25.64
N PHE A 89 -19.86 -6.32 -24.51
CA PHE A 89 -19.29 -6.57 -23.19
C PHE A 89 -19.00 -8.06 -22.96
N TYR A 90 -19.92 -8.95 -23.30
CA TYR A 90 -19.69 -10.41 -23.19
C TYR A 90 -18.55 -10.90 -24.10
N GLU A 91 -18.47 -10.41 -25.33
CA GLU A 91 -17.43 -10.80 -26.29
C GLU A 91 -16.05 -10.29 -25.88
N GLY A 92 -15.98 -9.04 -25.40
CA GLY A 92 -14.76 -8.35 -24.97
C GLY A 92 -14.25 -8.76 -23.58
N ASN A 93 -14.99 -9.54 -22.81
CA ASN A 93 -14.60 -10.00 -21.47
C ASN A 93 -14.52 -11.55 -21.41
N PRO A 94 -13.39 -12.17 -21.81
CA PRO A 94 -13.26 -13.63 -21.85
C PRO A 94 -13.53 -14.34 -20.52
N GLY A 95 -13.29 -13.67 -19.39
CA GLY A 95 -13.58 -14.21 -18.06
C GLY A 95 -15.07 -14.49 -17.81
N ILE A 96 -15.97 -13.70 -18.39
CA ILE A 96 -17.42 -13.84 -18.23
C ILE A 96 -17.93 -15.10 -18.95
N LYS A 97 -17.27 -15.51 -20.04
CA LYS A 97 -17.61 -16.74 -20.78
C LYS A 97 -17.49 -18.00 -19.91
N LYS A 98 -16.73 -17.94 -18.81
CA LYS A 98 -16.63 -19.02 -17.81
C LYS A 98 -17.88 -19.16 -16.93
N LEU A 99 -18.69 -18.12 -16.83
CA LEU A 99 -19.91 -18.08 -15.99
C LEU A 99 -21.14 -18.62 -16.72
N GLY A 100 -21.11 -18.66 -18.06
CA GLY A 100 -22.16 -19.26 -18.88
C GLY A 100 -22.28 -18.63 -20.27
N THR A 101 -23.29 -19.08 -21.01
CA THR A 101 -23.63 -18.51 -22.33
C THR A 101 -24.16 -17.08 -22.20
N LEU A 102 -24.07 -16.29 -23.27
CA LEU A 102 -24.59 -14.92 -23.32
C LEU A 102 -26.02 -14.83 -22.78
N SER A 103 -26.91 -15.72 -23.22
CA SER A 103 -28.31 -15.75 -22.76
C SER A 103 -28.42 -15.88 -21.24
N LYS A 104 -27.59 -16.74 -20.62
CA LYS A 104 -27.60 -17.01 -19.18
C LYS A 104 -27.14 -15.80 -18.36
N VAL A 105 -26.15 -15.04 -18.85
CA VAL A 105 -25.54 -13.92 -18.10
C VAL A 105 -26.02 -12.54 -18.53
N SER A 106 -26.85 -12.45 -19.58
CA SER A 106 -27.28 -11.16 -20.16
C SER A 106 -27.98 -10.23 -19.16
N ALA A 107 -28.72 -10.79 -18.20
CA ALA A 107 -29.40 -9.99 -17.17
C ALA A 107 -28.41 -9.34 -16.20
N GLU A 108 -27.40 -10.08 -15.73
CA GLU A 108 -26.36 -9.57 -14.84
C GLU A 108 -25.47 -8.54 -15.54
N ILE A 109 -25.11 -8.80 -16.80
CA ILE A 109 -24.36 -7.84 -17.62
C ILE A 109 -25.16 -6.54 -17.78
N ARG A 110 -26.47 -6.64 -18.03
CA ARG A 110 -27.34 -5.46 -18.13
C ARG A 110 -27.34 -4.66 -16.83
N ASP A 111 -27.58 -5.30 -15.68
CA ASP A 111 -27.58 -4.62 -14.37
C ASP A 111 -26.22 -3.94 -14.09
N TYR A 112 -25.11 -4.60 -14.40
CA TYR A 112 -23.78 -4.01 -14.27
C TYR A 112 -23.60 -2.77 -15.16
N LEU A 113 -23.96 -2.87 -16.44
CA LEU A 113 -23.82 -1.77 -17.39
C LEU A 113 -24.74 -0.60 -17.05
N GLU A 114 -25.97 -0.86 -16.59
CA GLU A 114 -26.91 0.18 -16.15
C GLU A 114 -26.36 0.94 -14.93
N LYS A 115 -25.80 0.22 -13.95
CA LYS A 115 -25.12 0.83 -12.80
C LYS A 115 -23.92 1.67 -13.25
N SER A 116 -23.11 1.16 -14.17
CA SER A 116 -21.94 1.87 -14.72
C SER A 116 -22.34 3.17 -15.43
N PHE A 117 -23.31 3.09 -16.36
CA PHE A 117 -23.80 4.25 -17.11
C PHE A 117 -24.40 5.30 -16.19
N ARG A 118 -25.16 4.88 -15.16
CA ARG A 118 -25.67 5.79 -14.13
C ARG A 118 -24.55 6.52 -13.40
N GLN A 119 -23.49 5.82 -12.98
CA GLN A 119 -22.36 6.45 -12.28
C GLN A 119 -21.61 7.46 -13.17
N VAL A 120 -21.38 7.13 -14.44
CA VAL A 120 -20.75 8.05 -15.40
C VAL A 120 -21.61 9.30 -15.61
N HIS A 121 -22.92 9.12 -15.77
CA HIS A 121 -23.86 10.24 -15.92
C HIS A 121 -23.85 11.15 -14.69
N ILE A 122 -23.95 10.57 -13.48
CA ILE A 122 -23.87 11.32 -12.22
C ILE A 122 -22.57 12.13 -12.15
N GLU A 123 -21.44 11.52 -12.51
CA GLU A 123 -20.15 12.22 -12.49
C GLU A 123 -20.15 13.42 -13.45
N GLN A 124 -20.61 13.24 -14.68
CA GLN A 124 -20.66 14.32 -15.68
C GLN A 124 -21.55 15.48 -15.23
N GLN A 125 -22.75 15.20 -14.72
CA GLN A 125 -23.66 16.23 -14.24
C GLN A 125 -23.10 16.94 -13.01
N TYR A 126 -22.46 16.20 -12.10
CA TYR A 126 -21.80 16.78 -10.95
C TYR A 126 -20.66 17.74 -11.36
N GLN A 127 -19.81 17.33 -12.30
CA GLN A 127 -18.73 18.19 -12.79
C GLN A 127 -19.26 19.45 -13.49
N ASN A 128 -20.36 19.34 -14.23
CA ASN A 128 -21.04 20.50 -14.79
C ASN A 128 -21.57 21.43 -13.68
N ALA A 129 -22.25 20.90 -12.66
CA ALA A 129 -22.76 21.72 -11.55
C ALA A 129 -21.64 22.43 -10.78
N VAL A 130 -20.48 21.78 -10.62
CA VAL A 130 -19.28 22.40 -10.04
C VAL A 130 -18.73 23.51 -10.94
N SER A 131 -18.62 23.29 -12.25
CA SER A 131 -18.07 24.28 -13.18
C SER A 131 -18.95 25.53 -13.32
N GLN A 132 -20.26 25.39 -13.17
CA GLN A 132 -21.22 26.50 -13.10
C GLN A 132 -21.19 27.25 -11.76
N GLY A 133 -20.43 26.75 -10.77
CA GLY A 133 -20.34 27.36 -9.44
C GLY A 133 -21.57 27.12 -8.55
N TRP A 134 -22.46 26.19 -8.92
CA TRP A 134 -23.68 25.90 -8.15
C TRP A 134 -23.41 25.10 -6.87
N VAL A 135 -22.23 24.51 -6.77
CA VAL A 135 -21.86 23.59 -5.70
C VAL A 135 -20.55 24.04 -5.05
N LYS A 136 -20.57 24.18 -3.73
CA LYS A 136 -19.36 24.27 -2.91
C LYS A 136 -19.29 23.04 -2.01
N VAL A 137 -18.24 22.25 -2.15
CA VAL A 137 -18.04 21.01 -1.40
C VAL A 137 -17.11 21.25 -0.22
N PHE A 138 -17.54 20.83 0.97
CA PHE A 138 -16.77 20.89 2.21
C PHE A 138 -16.33 19.51 2.72
N LEU A 139 -16.76 18.44 2.05
CA LEU A 139 -16.28 17.09 2.36
C LEU A 139 -14.81 17.01 1.93
N THR A 140 -13.91 16.84 2.89
CA THR A 140 -12.47 16.70 2.66
C THR A 140 -12.05 15.24 2.76
N PRO A 141 -11.04 14.80 2.00
CA PRO A 141 -10.47 13.48 2.19
C PRO A 141 -9.95 13.34 3.64
N PRO A 142 -9.92 12.12 4.20
CA PRO A 142 -9.22 11.90 5.46
C PRO A 142 -7.78 12.39 5.31
N ASN A 143 -7.21 12.97 6.38
CA ASN A 143 -5.82 13.40 6.37
C ASN A 143 -4.95 12.27 5.82
N ASP A 144 -4.12 12.59 4.80
CA ASP A 144 -3.18 11.65 4.18
C ASP A 144 -2.32 11.06 5.31
N PHE A 145 -2.66 9.85 5.77
CA PHE A 145 -1.83 9.16 6.75
C PHE A 145 -0.50 8.89 6.08
N ARG A 146 0.52 9.57 6.60
CA ARG A 146 1.89 9.23 6.28
C ARG A 146 2.38 8.34 7.41
N LEU A 147 2.40 7.05 7.12
CA LEU A 147 3.09 6.09 7.96
C LEU A 147 4.56 6.53 7.99
N VAL A 148 5.14 6.61 9.19
CA VAL A 148 6.58 6.81 9.36
C VAL A 148 7.20 5.45 9.64
N ALA A 149 8.08 5.00 8.76
CA ALA A 149 8.80 3.75 8.93
C ALA A 149 10.30 4.00 8.97
N GLY A 150 10.96 3.49 10.01
CA GLY A 150 12.42 3.40 10.01
C GLY A 150 12.89 2.45 8.92
N ILE A 151 13.95 2.82 8.19
CA ILE A 151 14.54 1.90 7.20
C ILE A 151 15.32 0.77 7.90
N GLY A 152 15.73 0.96 9.16
CA GLY A 152 16.32 -0.06 10.02
C GLY A 152 17.47 -0.83 9.34
N THR A 153 17.34 -2.15 9.27
CA THR A 153 18.32 -3.08 8.68
C THR A 153 18.21 -3.24 7.17
N ALA A 154 17.35 -2.47 6.50
CA ALA A 154 17.08 -2.62 5.08
C ALA A 154 18.37 -2.67 4.24
N MET A 155 18.41 -3.59 3.27
CA MET A 155 19.44 -3.56 2.24
C MET A 155 19.07 -2.49 1.22
N LEU A 156 19.94 -1.49 1.06
CA LEU A 156 19.73 -0.40 0.12
C LEU A 156 20.21 -0.77 -1.28
N TRP A 157 19.45 -0.37 -2.30
CA TRP A 157 19.80 -0.63 -3.69
C TRP A 157 21.01 0.16 -4.15
N ALA A 158 21.06 1.44 -3.80
CA ALA A 158 22.23 2.28 -3.98
C ALA A 158 22.89 2.54 -2.62
N GLU A 159 24.21 2.52 -2.56
CA GLU A 159 24.93 3.00 -1.38
C GLU A 159 24.53 4.44 -1.04
N GLU A 160 24.39 4.70 0.25
CA GLU A 160 24.08 6.04 0.76
C GLU A 160 25.35 6.91 0.71
N LYS A 161 25.63 7.49 -0.45
CA LYS A 161 26.70 8.50 -0.58
C LYS A 161 26.20 9.83 -0.01
N GLN A 162 26.82 10.30 1.07
CA GLN A 162 26.49 11.57 1.74
C GLN A 162 26.74 12.79 0.82
N PRO A 163 25.83 13.79 0.79
CA PRO A 163 24.38 13.70 1.01
C PRO A 163 23.68 13.18 -0.26
N THR A 164 22.79 12.19 -0.12
CA THR A 164 22.04 11.70 -1.30
C THR A 164 20.95 12.73 -1.66
N ASN A 165 20.84 13.09 -2.94
CA ASN A 165 19.71 13.90 -3.43
C ASN A 165 18.39 13.10 -3.50
N LYS A 166 18.37 11.84 -3.03
CA LYS A 166 17.23 10.93 -3.13
C LYS A 166 16.27 11.17 -1.97
N ARG A 167 15.40 12.17 -2.13
CA ARG A 167 14.38 12.53 -1.13
C ARG A 167 13.11 11.67 -1.19
N VAL A 168 13.07 10.68 -2.08
CA VAL A 168 11.98 9.71 -2.20
C VAL A 168 12.51 8.31 -1.97
N PHE A 169 11.76 7.47 -1.26
CA PHE A 169 12.19 6.12 -0.90
C PHE A 169 11.06 5.12 -1.04
N VAL A 170 11.38 3.96 -1.62
CA VAL A 170 10.50 2.78 -1.69
C VAL A 170 11.12 1.68 -0.81
N LEU A 171 10.48 1.41 0.33
CA LEU A 171 10.85 0.31 1.22
C LEU A 171 9.97 -0.89 0.94
N GLU A 172 10.55 -2.00 0.50
CA GLU A 172 9.88 -3.28 0.25
C GLU A 172 10.03 -4.20 1.46
N TYR A 173 8.93 -4.80 1.93
CA TYR A 173 8.89 -5.97 2.79
C TYR A 173 8.51 -7.18 1.95
N SER A 174 9.38 -8.18 1.91
CA SER A 174 9.29 -9.25 0.93
C SER A 174 9.62 -10.63 1.49
N ASP A 175 9.25 -11.66 0.74
CA ASP A 175 9.39 -13.07 1.09
C ASP A 175 9.80 -13.86 -0.16
N PHE A 176 10.86 -14.67 -0.05
CA PHE A 176 11.42 -15.44 -1.16
C PHE A 176 10.53 -16.59 -1.67
N GLN A 177 9.58 -17.07 -0.86
CA GLN A 177 8.60 -18.08 -1.28
C GLN A 177 7.27 -17.46 -1.73
N CYS A 178 7.09 -16.13 -1.60
CA CYS A 178 5.85 -15.48 -2.03
C CYS A 178 5.82 -15.28 -3.56
N PRO A 179 4.84 -15.86 -4.28
CA PRO A 179 4.75 -15.73 -5.74
C PRO A 179 4.48 -14.28 -6.19
N PHE A 180 3.84 -13.47 -5.34
CA PHE A 180 3.61 -12.05 -5.62
C PHE A 180 4.89 -11.21 -5.43
N CYS A 181 5.74 -11.57 -4.48
CA CYS A 181 7.06 -10.95 -4.31
C CYS A 181 7.94 -11.20 -5.54
N LYS A 182 7.94 -12.43 -6.06
CA LYS A 182 8.59 -12.74 -7.35
C LYS A 182 8.04 -11.88 -8.48
N ARG A 183 6.71 -11.79 -8.61
CA ARG A 183 6.05 -11.08 -9.72
C ARG A 183 6.38 -9.58 -9.76
N VAL A 184 6.54 -8.92 -8.62
CA VAL A 184 6.76 -7.46 -8.57
C VAL A 184 8.22 -7.07 -8.87
N GLN A 185 9.18 -7.99 -8.84
CA GLN A 185 10.60 -7.66 -9.07
C GLN A 185 10.87 -7.04 -10.44
N GLY A 186 10.15 -7.45 -11.49
CA GLY A 186 10.22 -6.82 -12.81
C GLY A 186 9.82 -5.34 -12.78
N THR A 187 8.73 -5.02 -12.10
CA THR A 187 8.29 -3.64 -11.87
C THR A 187 9.34 -2.84 -11.09
N LEU A 188 9.89 -3.40 -10.01
CA LEU A 188 10.93 -2.73 -9.22
C LEU A 188 12.21 -2.52 -10.02
N LYS A 189 12.57 -3.43 -10.94
CA LYS A 189 13.73 -3.28 -11.84
C LYS A 189 13.55 -2.10 -12.79
N ASN A 190 12.35 -1.95 -13.37
CA ASN A 190 12.01 -0.80 -14.21
C ASN A 190 12.06 0.51 -13.43
N LEU A 191 11.47 0.55 -12.23
CA LEU A 191 11.45 1.74 -11.37
C LEU A 191 12.85 2.15 -10.93
N ARG A 192 13.70 1.18 -10.52
CA ARG A 192 15.11 1.43 -10.15
C ARG A 192 15.90 2.02 -11.31
N LYS A 193 15.64 1.59 -12.55
CA LYS A 193 16.25 2.15 -13.75
C LYS A 193 15.74 3.56 -14.05
N ARG A 194 14.42 3.77 -13.97
CA ARG A 194 13.75 5.04 -14.29
C ARG A 194 14.09 6.16 -13.32
N TYR A 195 14.17 5.86 -12.03
CA TYR A 195 14.33 6.83 -10.95
C TYR A 195 15.68 6.72 -10.22
N SER A 196 16.70 6.22 -10.90
CA SER A 196 18.01 5.90 -10.31
C SER A 196 18.67 7.05 -9.54
N ASN A 197 18.38 8.30 -9.90
CA ASN A 197 18.94 9.52 -9.29
C ASN A 197 18.02 10.16 -8.23
N GLU A 198 16.74 9.82 -8.21
CA GLU A 198 15.72 10.54 -7.44
C GLU A 198 15.10 9.70 -6.32
N VAL A 199 15.10 8.38 -6.51
CA VAL A 199 14.46 7.42 -5.60
C VAL A 199 15.51 6.44 -5.07
N GLN A 200 15.47 6.21 -3.77
CA GLN A 200 16.16 5.12 -3.10
C GLN A 200 15.22 3.92 -2.94
N PHE A 201 15.76 2.71 -3.04
CA PHE A 201 15.01 1.49 -2.82
C PHE A 201 15.66 0.72 -1.67
N GLY A 202 14.85 0.20 -0.75
CA GLY A 202 15.29 -0.63 0.36
C GLY A 202 14.51 -1.94 0.40
N TYR A 203 15.18 -3.01 0.82
CA TYR A 203 14.58 -4.33 1.00
C TYR A 203 14.63 -4.75 2.46
N ARG A 204 13.52 -5.24 3.01
CA ARG A 204 13.38 -5.86 4.32
C ARG A 204 12.74 -7.23 4.21
N HIS A 205 13.17 -8.13 5.09
CA HIS A 205 12.64 -9.49 5.13
C HIS A 205 11.30 -9.52 5.87
N PHE A 206 10.32 -10.21 5.32
CA PHE A 206 9.06 -10.49 6.00
C PHE A 206 8.59 -11.91 5.66
N PRO A 207 9.39 -12.96 6.00
CA PRO A 207 9.02 -14.33 5.74
C PRO A 207 7.72 -14.67 6.48
N LEU A 208 6.76 -15.20 5.75
CA LEU A 208 5.44 -15.53 6.28
C LEU A 208 5.49 -16.87 7.02
N PRO A 209 4.75 -17.05 8.12
CA PRO A 209 4.86 -18.23 8.99
C PRO A 209 4.47 -19.55 8.30
N PHE A 210 3.73 -19.49 7.20
CA PHE A 210 3.35 -20.65 6.39
C PHE A 210 4.34 -20.97 5.26
N HIS A 211 5.37 -20.15 5.05
CA HIS A 211 6.47 -20.38 4.12
C HIS A 211 7.67 -20.97 4.87
N LYS A 212 7.77 -22.30 4.86
CA LYS A 212 8.69 -23.07 5.72
C LYS A 212 10.17 -22.70 5.53
N GLU A 213 10.58 -22.42 4.30
CA GLU A 213 11.96 -22.14 3.92
C GLU A 213 12.27 -20.63 3.86
N ALA A 214 11.27 -19.75 3.91
CA ALA A 214 11.47 -18.30 3.72
C ALA A 214 12.41 -17.69 4.76
N GLN A 215 12.35 -18.16 6.01
CA GLN A 215 13.22 -17.73 7.09
C GLN A 215 14.70 -18.10 6.84
N VAL A 216 14.98 -19.30 6.30
CA VAL A 216 16.36 -19.72 6.00
C VAL A 216 16.87 -19.03 4.74
N LEU A 217 15.99 -18.78 3.75
CA LEU A 217 16.34 -18.01 2.55
C LEU A 217 16.69 -16.56 2.90
N ALA A 218 15.91 -15.91 3.76
CA ALA A 218 16.20 -14.57 4.26
C ALA A 218 17.60 -14.49 4.91
N GLN A 219 17.91 -15.45 5.79
CA GLN A 219 19.23 -15.55 6.43
C GLN A 219 20.35 -15.83 5.42
N ALA A 220 20.11 -16.70 4.43
CA ALA A 220 21.08 -17.01 3.38
C ALA A 220 21.44 -15.76 2.56
N VAL A 221 20.47 -14.91 2.21
CA VAL A 221 20.77 -13.65 1.50
C VAL A 221 21.56 -12.67 2.38
N GLU A 222 21.27 -12.60 3.69
CA GLU A 222 22.10 -11.81 4.61
C GLU A 222 23.51 -12.38 4.78
N CYS A 223 23.70 -13.70 4.79
CA CYS A 223 25.03 -14.30 4.77
C CYS A 223 25.79 -14.00 3.47
N ALA A 224 25.09 -13.92 2.34
CA ALA A 224 25.68 -13.48 1.08
C ALA A 224 26.01 -11.97 1.08
N ARG A 225 25.28 -11.17 1.87
CA ARG A 225 25.55 -9.73 2.07
C ARG A 225 26.94 -9.47 2.67
N ASP A 226 27.44 -10.36 3.52
CA ASP A 226 28.81 -10.28 4.06
C ASP A 226 29.90 -10.30 2.98
N GLN A 227 29.54 -10.70 1.76
CA GLN A 227 30.43 -10.78 0.60
C GLN A 227 29.88 -9.96 -0.59
N ASP A 228 29.05 -8.95 -0.32
CA ASP A 228 28.43 -8.06 -1.32
C ASP A 228 27.57 -8.78 -2.37
N LYS A 229 27.03 -9.96 -2.04
CA LYS A 229 26.22 -10.81 -2.94
C LYS A 229 24.73 -10.84 -2.62
N PHE A 230 24.23 -9.88 -1.82
CA PHE A 230 22.81 -9.81 -1.44
C PHE A 230 21.89 -9.79 -2.68
N TRP A 231 22.09 -8.81 -3.57
CA TRP A 231 21.18 -8.59 -4.70
C TRP A 231 21.25 -9.71 -5.74
N GLN A 232 22.44 -10.29 -5.95
CA GLN A 232 22.65 -11.41 -6.87
C GLN A 232 21.97 -12.68 -6.36
N LEU A 233 22.11 -12.99 -5.07
CA LEU A 233 21.44 -14.17 -4.51
C LEU A 233 19.93 -13.98 -4.44
N GLN A 234 19.46 -12.77 -4.13
CA GLN A 234 18.04 -12.44 -4.16
C GLN A 234 17.42 -12.64 -5.55
N GLU A 235 18.05 -12.14 -6.62
CA GLU A 235 17.56 -12.31 -8.00
C GLU A 235 17.44 -13.80 -8.34
N LEU A 236 18.47 -14.60 -8.01
CA LEU A 236 18.45 -16.05 -8.21
C LEU A 236 17.34 -16.74 -7.41
N PHE A 237 17.12 -16.34 -6.16
CA PHE A 237 16.04 -16.90 -5.34
C PHE A 237 14.67 -16.63 -5.96
N TYR A 238 14.38 -15.38 -6.34
CA TYR A 238 13.10 -15.10 -7.00
C TYR A 238 12.96 -15.82 -8.35
N GLU A 239 14.03 -15.97 -9.13
CA GLU A 239 13.96 -16.67 -10.41
C GLU A 239 13.69 -18.17 -10.26
N ASN A 240 14.32 -18.82 -9.27
CA ASN A 240 14.43 -20.28 -9.22
C ASN A 240 13.57 -20.95 -8.12
N ILE A 241 13.15 -20.21 -7.08
CA ILE A 241 12.40 -20.79 -5.96
C ILE A 241 10.89 -20.62 -6.21
N SER A 242 10.13 -21.69 -5.96
CA SER A 242 8.66 -21.63 -6.04
C SER A 242 7.92 -22.40 -4.94
N ASN A 243 8.51 -23.46 -4.37
CA ASN A 243 7.88 -24.26 -3.31
C ASN A 243 8.91 -24.66 -2.27
N THR A 244 9.31 -25.93 -2.23
CA THR A 244 10.35 -26.46 -1.34
C THR A 244 11.72 -26.22 -1.93
N VAL A 245 12.67 -25.82 -1.09
CA VAL A 245 14.08 -25.70 -1.44
C VAL A 245 14.89 -26.43 -0.39
N ASP A 246 15.81 -27.27 -0.85
CA ASP A 246 16.78 -27.92 0.03
C ASP A 246 18.10 -27.14 0.11
N GLU A 247 18.95 -27.53 1.06
CA GLU A 247 20.26 -26.89 1.25
C GLU A 247 21.15 -26.98 0.00
N LYS A 248 21.03 -28.04 -0.80
CA LYS A 248 21.85 -28.20 -2.01
C LYS A 248 21.45 -27.18 -3.08
N GLU A 249 20.16 -26.92 -3.22
CA GLU A 249 19.64 -25.88 -4.10
C GLU A 249 20.06 -24.49 -3.65
N ILE A 250 19.97 -24.18 -2.35
CA ILE A 250 20.51 -22.94 -1.78
C ILE A 250 21.99 -22.80 -2.15
N MET A 251 22.79 -23.83 -1.89
CA MET A 251 24.23 -23.78 -2.15
C MET A 251 24.58 -23.66 -3.64
N LYS A 252 23.76 -24.22 -4.54
CA LYS A 252 23.91 -24.00 -5.98
C LYS A 252 23.73 -22.53 -6.32
N MET A 253 22.67 -21.90 -5.81
CA MET A 253 22.39 -20.48 -6.06
C MET A 253 23.42 -19.55 -5.41
N VAL A 254 23.91 -19.88 -4.21
CA VAL A 254 25.01 -19.16 -3.53
C VAL A 254 26.28 -19.12 -4.39
N LYS A 255 26.65 -20.25 -4.99
CA LYS A 255 27.79 -20.33 -5.92
C LYS A 255 27.54 -19.50 -7.19
N LEU A 256 26.34 -19.60 -7.77
CA LEU A 256 25.96 -18.81 -8.95
C LEU A 256 25.93 -17.30 -8.68
N ALA A 257 25.56 -16.88 -7.46
CA ALA A 257 25.62 -15.48 -7.03
C ALA A 257 27.06 -14.94 -6.93
N GLY A 258 28.06 -15.82 -6.98
CA GLY A 258 29.47 -15.48 -6.90
C GLY A 258 29.99 -15.28 -5.48
N VAL A 259 29.37 -15.92 -4.48
CA VAL A 259 29.90 -16.00 -3.12
C VAL A 259 31.21 -16.80 -3.17
N LYS A 260 32.30 -16.21 -2.69
CA LYS A 260 33.65 -16.77 -2.85
C LYS A 260 34.07 -17.60 -1.64
N ASP A 261 33.83 -17.08 -0.44
CA ASP A 261 34.12 -17.76 0.81
C ASP A 261 32.92 -18.61 1.25
N ILE A 262 32.85 -19.82 0.69
CA ILE A 262 31.80 -20.80 1.00
C ILE A 262 31.88 -21.30 2.45
N PRO A 263 33.07 -21.60 3.03
CA PRO A 263 33.17 -21.93 4.45
C PRO A 263 32.58 -20.86 5.38
N ALA A 264 32.92 -19.58 5.15
CA ALA A 264 32.35 -18.48 5.95
C ALA A 264 30.84 -18.34 5.77
N PHE A 265 30.34 -18.51 4.53
CA PHE A 265 28.90 -18.52 4.27
C PHE A 265 28.19 -19.64 5.04
N ASN A 266 28.71 -20.87 4.98
CA ASN A 266 28.13 -22.03 5.67
C ASN A 266 28.12 -21.82 7.18
N GLN A 267 29.21 -21.29 7.74
CA GLN A 267 29.30 -20.95 9.16
C GLN A 267 28.28 -19.86 9.56
N CYS A 268 28.11 -18.84 8.72
CA CYS A 268 27.11 -17.79 8.93
C CYS A 268 25.69 -18.36 8.99
N LEU A 269 25.34 -19.24 8.04
CA LEU A 269 24.01 -19.82 7.94
C LEU A 269 23.74 -20.83 9.06
N SER A 270 24.68 -21.73 9.35
CA SER A 270 24.52 -22.78 10.36
C SER A 270 24.49 -22.23 11.80
N SER A 271 25.19 -21.13 12.06
CA SER A 271 25.13 -20.44 13.36
C SER A 271 23.87 -19.60 13.55
N GLY A 272 23.07 -19.40 12.50
CA GLY A 272 21.90 -18.51 12.56
C GLY A 272 22.27 -17.05 12.79
N LYS A 273 23.46 -16.60 12.33
CA LYS A 273 24.00 -15.25 12.57
C LYS A 273 22.97 -14.13 12.32
N TYR A 274 22.12 -14.30 11.32
CA TYR A 274 21.13 -13.30 10.91
C TYR A 274 19.69 -13.61 11.32
N ALA A 275 19.43 -14.66 12.10
CA ALA A 275 18.09 -15.03 12.56
C ALA A 275 17.41 -13.87 13.31
N GLN A 276 18.12 -13.21 14.23
CA GLN A 276 17.57 -12.09 15.01
C GLN A 276 17.27 -10.86 14.15
N ARG A 277 18.12 -10.58 13.14
CA ARG A 277 17.89 -9.48 12.18
C ARG A 277 16.57 -9.71 11.44
N VAL A 278 16.38 -10.90 10.88
CA VAL A 278 15.15 -11.25 10.15
C VAL A 278 13.93 -11.18 11.09
N GLN A 279 14.05 -11.66 12.33
CA GLN A 279 12.96 -11.56 13.30
C GLN A 279 12.61 -10.10 13.66
N ASN A 280 13.60 -9.22 13.74
CA ASN A 280 13.36 -7.79 13.97
C ASN A 280 12.69 -7.14 12.77
N ASP A 281 13.07 -7.52 11.53
CA ASP A 281 12.37 -7.05 10.33
C ASP A 281 10.88 -7.43 10.33
N ILE A 282 10.55 -8.66 10.72
CA ILE A 282 9.16 -9.11 10.87
C ILE A 282 8.43 -8.30 11.94
N ARG A 283 9.05 -8.11 13.11
CA ARG A 283 8.45 -7.40 14.24
C ARG A 283 8.12 -5.95 13.88
N GLU A 284 9.10 -5.22 13.35
CA GLU A 284 8.93 -3.82 12.95
C GLU A 284 7.93 -3.69 11.80
N GLY A 285 7.92 -4.62 10.85
CA GLY A 285 6.88 -4.67 9.83
C GLY A 285 5.48 -4.88 10.42
N ALA A 286 5.35 -5.78 11.40
CA ALA A 286 4.07 -6.05 12.07
C ALA A 286 3.58 -4.85 12.90
N GLU A 287 4.49 -4.13 13.58
CA GLU A 287 4.20 -2.88 14.30
C GLU A 287 3.69 -1.78 13.36
N LEU A 288 4.17 -1.74 12.11
CA LEU A 288 3.65 -0.87 11.05
C LEU A 288 2.33 -1.36 10.44
N GLY A 289 1.85 -2.54 10.85
CA GLY A 289 0.59 -3.12 10.40
C GLY A 289 0.69 -4.02 9.18
N ILE A 290 1.89 -4.45 8.80
CA ILE A 290 2.11 -5.36 7.67
C ILE A 290 1.63 -6.76 8.03
N GLN A 291 0.76 -7.34 7.21
CA GLN A 291 0.18 -8.68 7.41
C GLN A 291 0.50 -9.65 6.27
N GLY A 292 1.21 -9.19 5.24
CA GLY A 292 1.46 -9.98 4.04
C GLY A 292 2.51 -9.34 3.13
N THR A 293 2.96 -10.12 2.16
CA THR A 293 4.02 -9.73 1.22
C THR A 293 3.58 -9.85 -0.24
N PRO A 294 4.12 -9.03 -1.16
CA PRO A 294 5.00 -7.89 -0.87
C PRO A 294 4.17 -6.74 -0.29
N THR A 295 4.79 -5.97 0.60
CA THR A 295 4.22 -4.70 1.08
C THR A 295 5.27 -3.60 0.93
N PHE A 296 4.84 -2.41 0.53
CA PHE A 296 5.69 -1.28 0.20
C PHE A 296 5.34 -0.08 1.06
N ILE A 297 6.34 0.69 1.45
CA ILE A 297 6.18 2.02 2.02
C ILE A 297 6.90 2.98 1.09
N LEU A 298 6.15 3.86 0.44
CA LEU A 298 6.66 4.85 -0.52
C LEU A 298 6.39 6.25 -0.01
N GLY A 299 7.45 7.02 0.19
CA GLY A 299 7.33 8.32 0.84
C GLY A 299 8.53 9.23 0.66
N VAL A 300 8.48 10.34 1.40
CA VAL A 300 9.60 11.25 1.57
C VAL A 300 10.60 10.58 2.52
N TYR A 301 11.86 10.59 2.12
CA TYR A 301 12.97 10.08 2.92
C TYR A 301 13.62 11.21 3.72
N ASP A 302 13.75 10.98 5.01
CA ASP A 302 14.58 11.78 5.89
C ASP A 302 15.86 11.00 6.20
N SER A 303 16.99 11.50 5.68
CA SER A 303 18.31 10.89 5.86
C SER A 303 18.87 11.06 7.28
N GLU A 304 18.42 12.07 8.02
CA GLU A 304 18.87 12.31 9.40
C GLU A 304 18.23 11.31 10.34
N SER A 305 16.89 11.21 10.30
CA SER A 305 16.14 10.24 11.12
C SER A 305 16.14 8.82 10.53
N LYS A 306 16.60 8.65 9.28
CA LYS A 306 16.55 7.39 8.52
C LYS A 306 15.13 6.81 8.45
N THR A 307 14.15 7.68 8.21
CA THR A 307 12.75 7.30 8.13
C THR A 307 12.13 7.62 6.78
N VAL A 308 11.10 6.87 6.41
CA VAL A 308 10.26 7.11 5.24
C VAL A 308 8.88 7.50 5.73
N SER A 309 8.45 8.72 5.43
CA SER A 309 7.11 9.23 5.70
C SER A 309 6.26 9.13 4.44
N GLY A 310 5.36 8.15 4.38
CA GLY A 310 4.77 7.73 3.11
C GLY A 310 3.49 6.93 3.18
N LYS A 311 3.05 6.48 1.99
CA LYS A 311 1.89 5.61 1.81
C LYS A 311 2.33 4.15 1.82
N MET A 312 1.52 3.30 2.43
CA MET A 312 1.68 1.85 2.32
C MET A 312 0.92 1.29 1.12
N PHE A 313 1.48 0.32 0.41
CA PHE A 313 0.79 -0.49 -0.59
C PHE A 313 1.01 -1.97 -0.33
N SER A 314 -0.02 -2.78 -0.47
CA SER A 314 0.10 -4.24 -0.36
C SER A 314 -0.14 -4.93 -1.71
N GLY A 315 0.56 -6.04 -1.93
CA GLY A 315 0.48 -6.90 -3.10
C GLY A 315 1.44 -6.50 -4.23
N ALA A 316 1.49 -7.32 -5.28
CA ALA A 316 2.25 -7.02 -6.49
C ALA A 316 1.58 -5.90 -7.29
N VAL A 317 1.88 -4.66 -6.91
CA VAL A 317 1.30 -3.43 -7.44
C VAL A 317 1.82 -3.12 -8.86
N PRO A 318 0.97 -2.67 -9.80
CA PRO A 318 1.39 -2.23 -11.14
C PRO A 318 2.34 -1.03 -11.11
N GLU A 319 3.20 -0.93 -12.12
CA GLU A 319 4.22 0.14 -12.23
C GLU A 319 3.58 1.54 -12.18
N GLU A 320 2.43 1.72 -12.81
CA GLU A 320 1.73 3.00 -12.95
C GLU A 320 1.35 3.58 -11.58
N LYS A 321 1.01 2.72 -10.61
CA LYS A 321 0.65 3.16 -9.26
C LYS A 321 1.87 3.69 -8.49
N PHE A 322 3.03 3.05 -8.65
CA PHE A 322 4.28 3.58 -8.09
C PHE A 322 4.65 4.90 -8.74
N VAL A 323 4.64 4.96 -10.08
CA VAL A 323 4.95 6.17 -10.86
C VAL A 323 4.07 7.34 -10.41
N GLY A 324 2.75 7.14 -10.34
CA GLY A 324 1.83 8.22 -9.94
C GLY A 324 2.13 8.80 -8.56
N VAL A 325 2.56 7.98 -7.61
CA VAL A 325 2.89 8.43 -6.25
C VAL A 325 4.29 9.04 -6.20
N ILE A 326 5.28 8.45 -6.86
CA ILE A 326 6.64 8.99 -6.96
C ILE A 326 6.59 10.40 -7.59
N GLU A 327 5.94 10.55 -8.74
CA GLU A 327 5.85 11.85 -9.43
C GLU A 327 5.09 12.90 -8.61
N LYS A 328 4.05 12.50 -7.88
CA LYS A 328 3.33 13.40 -6.96
C LYS A 328 4.28 13.92 -5.86
N ILE A 329 5.06 13.03 -5.25
CA ILE A 329 6.00 13.40 -4.19
C ILE A 329 7.12 14.28 -4.75
N LEU A 330 7.75 13.88 -5.86
CA LEU A 330 8.81 14.66 -6.52
C LEU A 330 8.32 16.06 -6.91
N THR A 331 7.09 16.18 -7.40
CA THR A 331 6.50 17.48 -7.73
C THR A 331 6.32 18.36 -6.49
N SER A 332 5.85 17.81 -5.35
CA SER A 332 5.76 18.55 -4.07
C SER A 332 7.15 19.04 -3.64
N ILE A 333 8.12 18.13 -3.63
CA ILE A 333 9.51 18.38 -3.24
C ILE A 333 10.14 19.48 -4.10
N ARG A 334 9.91 19.47 -5.41
CA ARG A 334 10.42 20.50 -6.35
C ARG A 334 9.71 21.83 -6.14
N THR A 335 8.43 21.83 -5.79
CA THR A 335 7.63 23.05 -5.54
C THR A 335 8.07 23.73 -4.24
N GLU A 336 8.22 22.97 -3.16
CA GLU A 336 8.74 23.47 -1.88
C GLU A 336 10.15 24.07 -2.04
N ALA A 337 11.02 23.40 -2.80
CA ALA A 337 12.36 23.90 -3.08
C ALA A 337 12.38 25.22 -3.89
N LYS A 338 11.33 25.50 -4.68
CA LYS A 338 11.18 26.77 -5.40
C LYS A 338 10.60 27.88 -4.53
N LEU A 339 9.75 27.56 -3.56
CA LEU A 339 9.15 28.52 -2.63
C LEU A 339 10.13 28.98 -1.54
N ASN A 340 11.08 28.12 -1.19
CA ASN A 340 12.12 28.39 -0.18
C ASN A 340 13.40 29.00 -0.77
N ARG A 341 13.39 29.40 -2.05
CA ARG A 341 14.44 30.17 -2.73
C ARG A 341 13.91 31.56 -3.01
#